data_AF-A0AAE4JSL7-F1
#
_entry.id   AF-A0AAE4JSL7-F1
#
_cell.length_a   1.000
_cell.length_b   1.000
_cell.length_c   1.000
_cell.angle_alpha   90.00
_cell.angle_beta   90.00
_cell.angle_gamma   90.00
#
_symmetry.space_group_name_H-M   'P 1'
#
loop_
_entity.id
_entity.type
_entity.pdbx_description
1 polymer ?
#
loop_
_entity_poly.entity_id
_entity_poly.type
_entity_poly.pdbx_seq_one_letter_code
_entity_poly.pdbx_strand_id
1 'polypeptide(L)'
;MRDIRQVLERWGAWVVDNQESVYWSPIAAGFKGLIPEKVKSRQSCSDDDALVISGIMAKLNIRNSDMHDLLFDYYVFGKTFIRLAKKYGCSDTHIGKKLQKAEGLVEGMLIMGDAKLEMDATSHRGGMRTFMNKLHDLKINTLRS
;
A
#
# COMPACT_ATOMS: atom_id res chain seq x y z
N MET A 1 9.69 -6.91 9.98
CA MET A 1 9.41 -5.48 9.78
C MET A 1 8.47 -5.38 8.60
N ARG A 2 7.34 -4.70 8.77
CA ARG A 2 6.28 -4.57 7.75
C ARG A 2 6.75 -3.57 6.68
N ASP A 3 6.63 -3.91 5.40
CA ASP A 3 6.89 -2.94 4.33
C ASP A 3 5.66 -2.04 4.15
N ILE A 4 5.70 -0.84 4.74
CA ILE A 4 4.59 0.11 4.69
C ILE A 4 4.21 0.53 3.27
N ARG A 5 5.17 0.57 2.34
CA ARG A 5 4.89 0.92 0.95
C ARG A 5 4.06 -0.18 0.30
N GLN A 6 4.46 -1.43 0.49
CA GLN A 6 3.69 -2.56 -0.03
C GLN A 6 2.26 -2.59 0.54
N VAL A 7 2.10 -2.30 1.83
CA VAL A 7 0.77 -2.22 2.48
C VAL A 7 -0.10 -1.15 1.81
N LEU A 8 0.44 0.05 1.63
CA LEU A 8 -0.27 1.17 1.03
C LEU A 8 -0.51 1.00 -0.48
N GLU A 9 0.37 0.31 -1.21
CA GLU A 9 0.16 -0.07 -2.60
C GLU A 9 -1.01 -1.04 -2.76
N ARG A 10 -1.07 -2.07 -1.92
CA ARG A 10 -2.16 -3.08 -1.93
C ARG A 10 -3.48 -2.47 -1.51
N TRP A 11 -3.47 -1.62 -0.48
CA TRP A 11 -4.66 -0.88 -0.06
C TRP A 11 -5.12 0.10 -1.14
N GLY A 12 -4.20 0.84 -1.76
CA GLY A 12 -4.53 1.75 -2.86
C GLY A 12 -5.17 1.03 -4.04
N ALA A 13 -4.69 -0.17 -4.38
CA ALA A 13 -5.30 -1.02 -5.39
C ALA A 13 -6.72 -1.45 -4.99
N TRP A 14 -6.90 -1.92 -3.75
CA TRP A 14 -8.21 -2.29 -3.21
C TRP A 14 -9.21 -1.13 -3.28
N VAL A 15 -8.78 0.10 -2.94
CA VAL A 15 -9.61 1.32 -3.02
C VAL A 15 -10.04 1.61 -4.45
N VAL A 16 -9.15 1.41 -5.44
CA VAL A 16 -9.48 1.61 -6.86
C VAL A 16 -10.48 0.57 -7.34
N ASP A 17 -10.37 -0.67 -6.89
CA ASP A 17 -11.28 -1.75 -7.28
C ASP A 17 -12.67 -1.62 -6.62
N ASN A 18 -12.73 -1.02 -5.42
CA ASN A 18 -13.93 -0.92 -4.59
C ASN A 18 -14.54 0.50 -4.53
N GLN A 19 -14.35 1.33 -5.56
CA GLN A 19 -14.82 2.72 -5.57
C GLN A 19 -16.32 2.92 -5.32
N GLU A 20 -17.15 1.92 -5.62
CA GLU A 20 -18.61 2.01 -5.46
C GLU A 20 -19.08 1.69 -4.02
N SER A 21 -18.30 0.92 -3.26
CA SER A 21 -18.62 0.54 -1.88
C SER A 21 -17.97 1.45 -0.84
N VAL A 22 -16.94 2.22 -1.23
CA VAL A 22 -16.22 3.12 -0.33
C VAL A 22 -16.64 4.57 -0.61
N TYR A 23 -17.48 5.13 0.28
CA TYR A 23 -17.97 6.51 0.16
C TYR A 23 -16.85 7.53 0.38
N TRP A 24 -16.16 7.91 -0.70
CA TRP A 24 -15.30 9.09 -0.74
C TRP A 24 -15.79 10.05 -1.83
N SER A 25 -15.66 11.35 -1.56
CA SER A 25 -16.25 12.50 -2.27
C SER A 25 -16.72 12.26 -3.72
N PRO A 26 -17.93 12.69 -4.12
CA PRO A 26 -18.48 12.56 -5.48
C PRO A 26 -17.57 13.05 -6.61
N ILE A 27 -16.58 13.90 -6.29
CA ILE A 27 -15.54 14.37 -7.22
C ILE A 27 -14.73 13.19 -7.78
N ALA A 28 -14.57 12.08 -7.03
CA ALA A 28 -13.82 10.89 -7.43
C ALA A 28 -14.56 9.98 -8.43
N ALA A 29 -15.89 10.05 -8.52
CA ALA A 29 -16.68 9.19 -9.41
C ALA A 29 -16.38 9.41 -10.90
N GLY A 30 -15.81 10.57 -11.27
CA GLY A 30 -15.36 10.88 -12.63
C GLY A 30 -13.93 10.41 -12.99
N PHE A 31 -13.15 9.87 -12.03
CA PHE A 31 -11.72 9.56 -12.24
C PHE A 31 -11.43 8.12 -12.70
N LYS A 32 -12.45 7.27 -12.92
CA LYS A 32 -12.29 5.85 -13.32
C LYS A 32 -11.43 5.68 -14.59
N GLY A 33 -11.45 6.67 -15.49
CA GLY A 33 -10.62 6.74 -16.71
C GLY A 33 -9.24 7.41 -16.56
N LEU A 34 -8.96 8.06 -15.43
CA LEU A 34 -7.73 8.82 -15.19
C LEU A 34 -6.71 8.08 -14.31
N ILE A 35 -7.10 6.96 -13.71
CA ILE A 35 -6.22 6.12 -12.89
C ILE A 35 -5.31 5.29 -13.80
N PRO A 36 -3.98 5.38 -13.63
CA PRO A 36 -3.02 4.63 -14.44
C PRO A 36 -3.25 3.11 -14.36
N GLU A 37 -3.10 2.41 -15.47
CA GLU A 37 -3.23 0.94 -15.56
C GLU A 37 -2.32 0.21 -14.57
N LYS A 38 -1.10 0.72 -14.35
CA LYS A 38 -0.16 0.21 -13.34
C LYS A 38 -0.71 0.16 -11.91
N VAL A 39 -1.73 0.97 -11.58
CA VAL A 39 -2.38 0.95 -10.26
C VAL A 39 -3.46 -0.12 -10.24
N LYS A 40 -4.23 -0.24 -11.33
CA LYS A 40 -5.28 -1.25 -11.52
C LYS A 40 -4.71 -2.68 -11.57
N SER A 41 -3.47 -2.84 -12.02
CA SER A 41 -2.81 -4.15 -12.11
C SER A 41 -2.13 -4.60 -10.81
N ARG A 42 -2.15 -3.78 -9.74
CA ARG A 42 -1.53 -4.13 -8.45
C ARG A 42 -2.38 -5.19 -7.76
N GLN A 43 -1.70 -6.09 -7.03
CA GLN A 43 -2.40 -6.99 -6.12
C GLN A 43 -3.08 -6.15 -5.02
N SER A 44 -4.39 -6.31 -4.85
CA SER A 44 -5.15 -5.71 -3.74
C SER A 44 -4.97 -6.51 -2.43
N CYS A 45 -5.28 -5.88 -1.30
CA CYS A 45 -5.36 -6.54 0.00
C CYS A 45 -6.73 -7.21 0.22
N SER A 46 -6.91 -7.93 1.33
CA SER A 46 -8.23 -8.39 1.76
C SER A 46 -9.09 -7.22 2.25
N ASP A 47 -10.40 -7.44 2.33
CA ASP A 47 -11.35 -6.44 2.84
C ASP A 47 -11.05 -6.08 4.31
N ASP A 48 -10.68 -7.07 5.14
CA ASP A 48 -10.32 -6.85 6.54
C ASP A 48 -9.08 -5.96 6.68
N ASP A 49 -8.00 -6.26 5.95
CA ASP A 49 -6.81 -5.42 5.87
C ASP A 49 -7.18 -4.00 5.37
N ALA A 50 -8.05 -3.93 4.36
CA ALA A 50 -8.47 -2.66 3.78
C ALA A 50 -9.25 -1.79 4.77
N LEU A 51 -10.14 -2.39 5.56
CA LEU A 51 -10.91 -1.68 6.58
C LEU A 51 -10.02 -1.12 7.69
N VAL A 52 -9.04 -1.92 8.16
CA VAL A 52 -8.07 -1.48 9.16
C VAL A 52 -7.27 -0.28 8.66
N ILE A 53 -6.73 -0.38 7.44
CA ILE A 53 -5.92 0.70 6.84
C ILE A 53 -6.78 1.93 6.57
N SER A 54 -8.00 1.76 6.06
CA SER A 54 -8.95 2.86 5.82
C SER A 54 -9.31 3.59 7.12
N GLY A 55 -9.47 2.87 8.24
CA GLY A 55 -9.68 3.47 9.55
C GLY A 55 -8.48 4.32 10.01
N ILE A 56 -7.25 3.91 9.70
CA ILE A 56 -6.04 4.70 9.98
C ILE A 56 -5.98 5.93 9.08
N MET A 57 -6.31 5.78 7.80
CA MET A 57 -6.37 6.90 6.85
C MET A 57 -7.41 7.94 7.27
N ALA A 58 -8.58 7.51 7.74
CA ALA A 58 -9.59 8.40 8.32
C ALA A 58 -9.06 9.16 9.54
N LYS A 59 -8.40 8.46 10.48
CA LYS A 59 -7.75 9.10 11.65
C LYS A 59 -6.62 10.05 11.25
N LEU A 60 -5.89 9.75 10.17
CA LEU A 60 -4.85 10.61 9.62
C LEU A 60 -5.48 11.88 9.03
N ASN A 61 -6.57 11.75 8.27
CA ASN A 61 -7.24 12.89 7.65
C ASN A 61 -7.70 13.93 8.68
N ILE A 62 -8.28 13.45 9.80
CA ILE A 62 -8.72 14.33 10.90
C ILE A 62 -7.53 15.09 11.52
N ARG A 63 -6.36 14.44 11.66
CA ARG A 63 -5.19 15.02 12.34
C ARG A 63 -4.27 15.81 11.40
N ASN A 64 -4.20 15.42 10.14
CA ASN A 64 -3.31 15.96 9.13
C ASN A 64 -3.82 15.58 7.72
N SER A 65 -4.76 16.38 7.21
CA SER A 65 -5.34 16.22 5.88
C SER A 65 -4.29 16.29 4.76
N ASP A 66 -3.24 17.09 4.92
CA ASP A 66 -2.19 17.25 3.89
C ASP A 66 -1.42 15.95 3.65
N MET A 67 -1.09 15.22 4.71
CA MET A 67 -0.40 13.93 4.62
C MET A 67 -1.34 12.84 4.09
N HIS A 68 -2.61 12.87 4.50
CA HIS A 68 -3.65 12.01 3.95
C HIS A 68 -3.79 12.19 2.43
N ASP A 69 -3.93 13.43 1.96
CA ASP A 69 -4.12 13.74 0.55
C ASP A 69 -2.91 13.37 -0.29
N LEU A 70 -1.70 13.54 0.27
CA LEU A 70 -0.46 13.13 -0.40
C LEU A 70 -0.41 11.61 -0.62
N LEU A 71 -0.82 10.83 0.38
CA LEU A 71 -0.88 9.37 0.28
C LEU A 71 -1.94 8.92 -0.73
N PHE A 72 -3.12 9.54 -0.74
CA PHE A 72 -4.16 9.26 -1.74
C PHE A 72 -3.69 9.57 -3.16
N ASP A 73 -3.11 10.75 -3.35
CA ASP A 73 -2.56 11.17 -4.64
C ASP A 73 -1.53 10.18 -5.19
N TYR A 74 -0.69 9.63 -4.32
CA TYR A 74 0.36 8.71 -4.72
C TYR A 74 -0.14 7.27 -4.88
N TYR A 75 -0.79 6.70 -3.86
CA TYR A 75 -1.14 5.29 -3.81
C TYR A 75 -2.43 4.94 -4.54
N VAL A 76 -3.44 5.81 -4.50
CA VAL A 76 -4.75 5.59 -5.13
C VAL A 76 -4.79 6.19 -6.53
N PHE A 77 -4.41 7.46 -6.67
CA PHE A 77 -4.45 8.16 -7.97
C PHE A 77 -3.20 7.93 -8.82
N GLY A 78 -2.15 7.30 -8.28
CA GLY A 78 -0.96 6.92 -9.03
C GLY A 78 -0.11 8.08 -9.55
N LYS A 79 -0.21 9.28 -8.94
CA LYS A 79 0.56 10.46 -9.36
C LYS A 79 2.06 10.22 -9.18
N THR A 80 2.84 10.69 -10.14
CA THR A 80 4.31 10.63 -10.08
C THR A 80 4.86 11.73 -9.18
N PHE A 81 6.11 11.57 -8.72
CA PHE A 81 6.78 12.62 -7.92
C PHE A 81 6.81 13.97 -8.63
N ILE A 82 6.96 13.98 -9.97
CA ILE A 82 6.92 15.23 -10.75
C ILE A 82 5.54 15.88 -10.69
N ARG A 83 4.45 15.12 -10.79
CA ARG A 83 3.08 15.66 -10.70
C ARG A 83 2.77 16.15 -9.29
N LEU A 84 3.23 15.43 -8.28
CA LEU A 84 3.13 15.83 -6.88
C LEU A 84 3.92 17.11 -6.60
N ALA A 85 5.17 17.17 -7.06
CA ALA A 85 6.04 18.34 -6.92
C ALA A 85 5.36 19.61 -7.47
N LYS A 86 4.76 19.50 -8.66
CA LYS A 86 3.96 20.57 -9.26
C LYS A 86 2.72 20.92 -8.43
N LYS A 87 1.93 19.93 -8.00
CA LYS A 87 0.71 20.16 -7.20
C LYS A 87 1.01 20.86 -5.87
N TYR A 88 2.06 20.44 -5.18
CA TYR A 88 2.43 20.94 -3.84
C TYR A 88 3.49 22.06 -3.88
N GLY A 89 3.84 22.58 -5.06
CA GLY A 89 4.76 23.70 -5.23
C GLY A 89 6.16 23.47 -4.65
N CYS A 90 6.72 22.26 -4.76
CA CYS A 90 8.02 21.92 -4.18
C CYS A 90 8.84 20.98 -5.10
N SER A 91 10.09 20.70 -4.75
CA SER A 91 10.92 19.76 -5.53
C SER A 91 10.47 18.30 -5.34
N ASP A 92 10.81 17.46 -6.31
CA ASP A 92 10.60 16.01 -6.25
C ASP A 92 11.28 15.35 -5.04
N THR A 93 12.48 15.81 -4.68
CA THR A 93 13.22 15.37 -3.49
C THR A 93 12.48 15.74 -2.22
N HIS A 94 11.88 16.93 -2.18
CA HIS A 94 11.06 17.36 -1.04
C HIS A 94 9.76 16.55 -0.94
N ILE A 95 9.13 16.22 -2.06
CA ILE A 95 8.00 15.29 -2.11
C ILE A 95 8.39 13.92 -1.56
N GLY A 96 9.53 13.36 -1.95
CA GLY A 96 10.00 12.07 -1.44
C GLY A 96 10.11 12.07 0.08
N LYS A 97 10.66 13.15 0.67
CA LYS A 97 10.74 13.31 2.13
C LYS A 97 9.37 13.46 2.80
N LYS A 98 8.46 14.24 2.19
CA LYS A 98 7.08 14.38 2.68
C LYS A 98 6.32 13.05 2.64
N LEU A 99 6.48 12.28 1.56
CA LEU A 99 5.84 10.98 1.40
C LEU A 99 6.38 9.98 2.42
N GLN A 100 7.71 9.90 2.60
CA GLN A 100 8.33 9.06 3.64
C GLN A 100 7.83 9.42 5.05
N LYS A 101 7.66 10.73 5.33
CA LYS A 101 7.08 11.17 6.59
C LYS A 101 5.63 10.70 6.75
N ALA A 102 4.82 10.82 5.70
CA ALA A 102 3.43 10.36 5.71
C ALA A 102 3.34 8.84 5.91
N GLU A 103 4.16 8.07 5.21
CA GLU A 103 4.31 6.61 5.36
C GLU A 103 4.64 6.24 6.81
N GLY A 104 5.63 6.91 7.41
CA GLY A 104 6.04 6.67 8.80
C GLY A 104 4.94 6.99 9.83
N LEU A 105 4.06 7.96 9.54
CA LEU A 105 2.90 8.21 10.41
C LEU A 105 1.89 7.07 10.37
N VAL A 106 1.61 6.51 9.18
CA VAL A 106 0.72 5.35 9.03
C VAL A 106 1.32 4.12 9.70
N GLU A 107 2.61 3.87 9.46
CA GLU A 107 3.34 2.77 10.11
C GLU A 107 3.32 2.90 11.64
N GLY A 108 3.60 4.09 12.18
CA GLY A 108 3.54 4.35 13.62
C GLY A 108 2.14 4.16 14.20
N MET A 109 1.09 4.57 13.48
CA MET A 109 -0.30 4.35 13.92
C MET A 109 -0.69 2.87 13.91
N LEU A 110 -0.24 2.11 12.91
CA LEU A 110 -0.44 0.66 12.87
C LEU A 110 0.26 -0.03 14.05
N ILE A 111 1.50 0.36 14.36
CA ILE A 111 2.29 -0.20 15.47
C ILE A 111 1.64 0.14 16.82
N MET A 112 1.32 1.42 17.06
CA MET A 112 0.70 1.87 18.32
C MET A 112 -0.70 1.29 18.52
N GLY A 113 -1.41 0.95 17.44
CA GLY A 113 -2.72 0.31 17.50
C GLY A 113 -2.67 -1.22 17.64
N ASP A 114 -1.48 -1.84 17.72
CA ASP A 114 -1.25 -3.29 17.66
C ASP A 114 -2.04 -3.98 16.52
N ALA A 115 -2.15 -3.28 15.39
CA ALA A 115 -2.92 -3.76 14.25
C ALA A 115 -2.13 -4.86 13.53
N LYS A 116 -2.72 -6.06 13.45
CA LYS A 116 -2.20 -7.19 12.67
C LYS A 116 -2.89 -7.21 11.32
N LEU A 117 -2.11 -7.26 10.25
CA LEU A 117 -2.62 -7.39 8.89
C LEU A 117 -2.37 -8.81 8.39
N GLU A 118 -3.32 -9.39 7.67
CA GLU A 118 -3.20 -10.73 7.10
C GLU A 118 -2.02 -10.83 6.13
N MET A 119 -1.76 -9.74 5.39
CA MET A 119 -0.61 -9.68 4.48
C MET A 119 0.75 -9.78 5.19
N ASP A 120 0.84 -9.50 6.50
CA ASP A 120 2.08 -9.68 7.27
C ASP A 120 2.50 -11.16 7.34
N ALA A 121 1.52 -12.06 7.43
CA ALA A 121 1.76 -13.51 7.43
C ALA A 121 2.24 -14.00 6.06
N THR A 122 1.76 -13.38 4.98
CA THR A 122 2.10 -13.78 3.62
C THR A 122 3.52 -13.40 3.18
N SER A 123 4.13 -12.38 3.79
CA SER A 123 5.52 -12.00 3.53
C SER A 123 6.55 -13.06 3.94
N HIS A 124 6.16 -14.03 4.79
CA HIS A 124 7.00 -15.17 5.15
C HIS A 124 7.07 -16.27 4.06
N ARG A 125 6.34 -16.13 2.93
CA ARG A 125 6.40 -17.10 1.81
C ARG A 125 7.72 -17.11 1.01
N GLY A 126 8.67 -16.22 1.33
CA GLY A 126 10.08 -16.39 0.90
C GLY A 126 10.75 -17.60 1.58
N GLY A 127 10.32 -17.95 2.80
CA GLY A 127 10.81 -19.12 3.54
C GLY A 127 10.32 -20.43 2.95
N MET A 128 9.03 -20.54 2.58
CA MET A 128 8.46 -21.77 2.01
C MET A 128 9.02 -22.10 0.63
N ARG A 129 9.32 -21.11 -0.22
CA ARG A 129 9.95 -21.33 -1.52
C ARG A 129 11.39 -21.85 -1.36
N THR A 130 12.13 -21.29 -0.40
CA THR A 130 13.48 -21.74 -0.05
C THR A 130 13.47 -23.14 0.59
N PHE A 131 12.46 -23.44 1.42
CA PHE A 131 12.28 -24.74 2.05
C PHE A 131 11.89 -25.82 1.03
N MET A 132 10.98 -25.50 0.10
CA MET A 132 10.60 -26.39 -1.02
C MET A 132 11.78 -26.66 -1.96
N ASN A 133 12.58 -25.64 -2.27
CA ASN A 133 13.80 -25.82 -3.08
C ASN A 133 14.82 -26.72 -2.36
N LYS A 134 15.06 -26.50 -1.05
CA LYS A 134 15.92 -27.39 -0.25
C LYS A 134 15.38 -28.81 -0.15
N LEU A 135 14.06 -29.00 -0.03
CA LEU A 135 13.41 -30.31 -0.02
C LEU A 135 13.53 -31.03 -1.36
N HIS A 136 13.47 -30.29 -2.47
CA HIS A 136 13.67 -30.82 -3.80
C HIS A 136 15.12 -31.27 -4.02
N ASP A 137 16.10 -30.46 -3.58
CA ASP A 137 17.53 -30.78 -3.65
C ASP A 137 17.89 -31.99 -2.76
N LEU A 138 17.30 -32.09 -1.57
CA LEU A 138 17.46 -33.24 -0.66
C LEU A 138 16.90 -34.54 -1.26
N LYS A 139 15.77 -34.49 -1.97
CA LYS A 139 15.20 -35.65 -2.67
C LYS A 139 16.06 -36.09 -3.85
N ILE A 140 16.63 -35.16 -4.61
CA ILE A 140 17.49 -35.47 -5.76
C ILE A 140 18.81 -36.14 -5.32
N ASN A 141 19.42 -35.67 -4.23
CA ASN A 141 20.68 -36.23 -3.74
C ASN A 141 20.52 -37.61 -3.07
N THR A 142 19.35 -37.88 -2.48
CA THR A 142 19.03 -39.18 -1.89
C THR A 142 18.78 -40.26 -2.95
N LEU A 143 18.43 -39.89 -4.19
CA LEU A 143 18.21 -40.82 -5.31
C LEU A 143 19.46 -41.05 -6.17
N ARG A 144 20.57 -40.35 -5.87
CA ARG A 144 21.86 -40.46 -6.58
C ARG A 144 22.95 -41.17 -5.76
N SER A 145 22.61 -41.70 -4.58
CA SER A 145 23.50 -42.52 -3.74
C SER A 145 23.08 -43.97 -3.75
#